data_AF-X0SE55-F1
#
_entry.id   AF-X0SE55-F1
#
_cell.length_a   1.000
_cell.length_b   1.000
_cell.length_c   1.000
_cell.angle_alpha   90.00
_cell.angle_beta   90.00
_cell.angle_gamma   90.00
#
_symmetry.space_group_name_H-M   'P 1'
#
loop_
_entity.id
_entity.type
_entity.pdbx_description
1 polymer ?
#
loop_
_entity_poly.entity_id
_entity_poly.type
_entity_poly.pdbx_seq_one_letter_code
_entity_poly.pdbx_strand_id
1 'polypeptide(L)'
;MEIAKYPRPPRDTGVGFHWIPDEQHYGKSVLDAFLPELIAMGTSWLVLPSTLDRPIPEYSVKSLLGANIEPVIKINTTYDCCLDQQHLRRLCETYAHWGVHYIFIFDQPNLMREWKQWNALDLPDCFMDYLLPCLETMFAINDIVPVFTPLAPEGNYHDLEFLKRCLDVVNSKGKDYLYDKLAIGIHNYAANKPLTWGKGGQADWPCAQPYRCPPGCENHCGFSMFEWYDEIVRERAGHSLPFICAGNGVLVGCREHDYY
;
A
#
# COMPACT_ATOMS: atom_id res chain seq x y z
N MET A 1 -7.09 -16.68 -2.21
CA MET A 1 -8.33 -16.29 -2.94
C MET A 1 -8.00 -15.93 -4.39
N GLU A 2 -8.86 -16.22 -5.39
CA GLU A 2 -8.64 -15.71 -6.76
C GLU A 2 -8.74 -14.18 -6.79
N ILE A 3 -7.85 -13.50 -7.53
CA ILE A 3 -7.81 -12.01 -7.59
C ILE A 3 -9.18 -11.40 -7.95
N ALA A 4 -9.94 -12.05 -8.84
CA ALA A 4 -11.26 -11.58 -9.25
C ALA A 4 -12.34 -11.64 -8.14
N LYS A 5 -12.08 -12.34 -7.03
CA LYS A 5 -13.00 -12.49 -5.90
C LYS A 5 -12.77 -11.45 -4.79
N TYR A 6 -11.70 -10.65 -4.88
CA TYR A 6 -11.49 -9.55 -3.96
C TYR A 6 -12.56 -8.46 -4.15
N PRO A 7 -13.03 -7.80 -3.07
CA PRO A 7 -14.03 -6.74 -3.16
C PRO A 7 -13.63 -5.63 -4.15
N ARG A 8 -14.58 -5.18 -4.96
CA ARG A 8 -14.36 -4.10 -5.92
C ARG A 8 -15.58 -3.20 -5.96
N PRO A 9 -15.38 -1.90 -6.21
CA PRO A 9 -16.51 -1.00 -6.45
C PRO A 9 -17.32 -1.53 -7.65
N PRO A 10 -18.67 -1.49 -7.60
CA PRO A 10 -19.52 -1.99 -8.69
C PRO A 10 -19.23 -1.38 -10.07
N ARG A 11 -18.66 -0.17 -10.10
CA ARG A 11 -18.18 0.53 -11.29
C ARG A 11 -16.68 0.80 -11.18
N ASP A 12 -15.90 -0.26 -11.08
CA ASP A 12 -14.45 -0.18 -11.02
C ASP A 12 -13.88 0.40 -12.32
N THR A 13 -13.46 1.67 -12.27
CA THR A 13 -12.77 2.37 -13.36
C THR A 13 -11.26 2.22 -13.27
N GLY A 14 -10.75 1.67 -12.16
CA GLY A 14 -9.34 1.70 -11.80
C GLY A 14 -8.80 3.09 -11.44
N VAL A 15 -9.62 4.14 -11.50
CA VAL A 15 -9.20 5.51 -11.17
C VAL A 15 -9.34 5.73 -9.67
N GLY A 16 -8.26 6.21 -9.05
CA GLY A 16 -8.25 6.50 -7.63
C GLY A 16 -7.46 7.75 -7.27
N PHE A 17 -7.77 8.30 -6.09
CA PHE A 17 -7.12 9.47 -5.54
C PHE A 17 -6.72 9.25 -4.08
N HIS A 18 -5.90 10.17 -3.60
CA HIS A 18 -5.66 10.38 -2.17
C HIS A 18 -6.61 11.44 -1.67
N TRP A 19 -7.22 11.18 -0.53
CA TRP A 19 -7.89 12.24 0.20
C TRP A 19 -6.88 13.27 0.71
N ILE A 20 -7.39 14.39 1.21
CA ILE A 20 -6.58 15.42 1.87
C ILE A 20 -5.70 14.73 2.92
N PRO A 21 -4.37 15.00 2.95
CA PRO A 21 -3.40 14.21 3.71
C PRO A 21 -3.41 14.52 5.21
N ASP A 22 -4.60 14.47 5.84
CA ASP A 22 -4.80 14.60 7.27
C ASP A 22 -6.09 13.92 7.74
N GLU A 23 -6.28 13.85 9.05
CA GLU A 23 -7.44 13.23 9.69
C GLU A 23 -8.54 14.23 10.09
N GLN A 24 -8.43 15.49 9.67
CA GLN A 24 -9.30 16.59 10.12
C GLN A 24 -10.36 16.93 9.08
N HIS A 25 -10.05 16.76 7.79
CA HIS A 25 -10.93 17.15 6.70
C HIS A 25 -11.95 16.08 6.31
N TYR A 26 -12.70 15.58 7.28
CA TYR A 26 -13.83 14.67 7.08
C TYR A 26 -15.19 15.27 7.43
N GLY A 27 -15.24 16.59 7.63
CA GLY A 27 -16.49 17.30 7.87
C GLY A 27 -17.45 17.17 6.68
N LYS A 28 -18.75 17.10 6.98
CA LYS A 28 -19.81 16.99 5.96
C LYS A 28 -19.68 18.04 4.85
N SER A 29 -19.38 19.30 5.19
CA SER A 29 -19.22 20.38 4.21
C SER A 29 -18.06 20.16 3.23
N VAL A 30 -16.96 19.57 3.69
CA VAL A 30 -15.80 19.26 2.83
C VAL A 30 -16.17 18.13 1.88
N LEU A 31 -16.74 17.04 2.40
CA LEU A 31 -17.12 15.92 1.57
C LEU A 31 -18.20 16.30 0.54
N ASP A 32 -19.22 17.05 0.95
CA ASP A 32 -20.27 17.52 0.06
C ASP A 32 -19.72 18.39 -1.09
N ALA A 33 -18.59 19.08 -0.87
CA ALA A 33 -17.93 19.89 -1.89
C ALA A 33 -17.10 19.03 -2.87
N PHE A 34 -16.37 18.02 -2.38
CA PHE A 34 -15.46 17.21 -3.21
C PHE A 34 -16.13 15.99 -3.86
N LEU A 35 -17.18 15.43 -3.25
CA LEU A 35 -17.82 14.22 -3.75
C LEU A 35 -18.34 14.34 -5.19
N PRO A 36 -18.98 15.46 -5.61
CA PRO A 36 -19.39 15.64 -7.00
C PRO A 36 -18.21 15.62 -7.98
N GLU A 37 -17.08 16.23 -7.60
CA GLU A 37 -15.86 16.27 -8.43
C GLU A 37 -15.22 14.88 -8.54
N LEU A 38 -15.14 14.14 -7.43
CA LEU A 38 -14.65 12.75 -7.45
C LEU A 38 -15.49 11.87 -8.39
N ILE A 39 -16.82 12.02 -8.35
CA ILE A 39 -17.74 11.30 -9.24
C ILE A 39 -17.52 11.73 -10.70
N ALA A 40 -17.38 13.04 -10.96
CA ALA A 40 -17.18 13.58 -12.30
C ALA A 40 -15.85 13.10 -12.92
N MET A 41 -14.81 12.91 -12.11
CA MET A 41 -13.52 12.34 -12.54
C MET A 41 -13.55 10.81 -12.76
N GLY A 42 -14.69 10.16 -12.49
CA GLY A 42 -14.81 8.71 -12.59
C GLY A 42 -14.05 7.96 -11.50
N THR A 43 -13.85 8.58 -10.34
CA THR A 43 -13.17 7.94 -9.19
C THR A 43 -13.95 6.70 -8.76
N SER A 44 -13.24 5.58 -8.60
CA SER A 44 -13.79 4.37 -7.98
C SER A 44 -13.03 3.93 -6.73
N TRP A 45 -11.85 4.51 -6.46
CA TRP A 45 -11.03 4.19 -5.29
C TRP A 45 -10.56 5.46 -4.58
N LEU A 46 -10.54 5.46 -3.24
CA LEU A 46 -10.06 6.61 -2.47
C LEU A 46 -9.28 6.17 -1.22
N VAL A 47 -8.02 6.59 -1.13
CA VAL A 47 -7.20 6.35 0.07
C VAL A 47 -7.50 7.42 1.11
N LEU A 48 -7.85 7.00 2.34
CA LEU A 48 -8.30 7.86 3.42
C LEU A 48 -7.38 7.73 4.65
N PRO A 49 -6.64 8.80 5.01
CA PRO A 49 -5.87 8.86 6.25
C PRO A 49 -6.74 8.75 7.50
N SER A 50 -6.33 7.93 8.46
CA SER A 50 -6.96 7.76 9.77
C SER A 50 -5.88 7.49 10.81
N THR A 51 -6.20 7.67 12.09
CA THR A 51 -5.40 7.11 13.19
C THR A 51 -6.30 6.28 14.10
N LEU A 52 -5.71 5.49 15.00
CA LEU A 52 -6.48 4.76 16.00
C LEU A 52 -7.37 5.69 16.84
N ASP A 53 -6.88 6.88 17.17
CA ASP A 53 -7.59 7.83 18.04
C ASP A 53 -8.49 8.81 17.26
N ARG A 54 -8.31 8.92 15.94
CA ARG A 54 -9.12 9.77 15.05
C ARG A 54 -9.61 8.94 13.86
N PRO A 55 -10.64 8.09 14.10
CA PRO A 55 -11.28 7.34 13.03
C PRO A 55 -12.02 8.29 12.07
N ILE A 56 -12.15 7.86 10.81
CA ILE A 56 -12.95 8.56 9.81
C ILE A 56 -14.42 8.48 10.26
N PRO A 57 -15.18 9.60 10.26
CA PRO A 57 -16.59 9.60 10.60
C PRO A 57 -17.42 8.66 9.71
N GLU A 58 -18.39 7.95 10.32
CA GLU A 58 -19.29 7.01 9.64
C GLU A 58 -19.97 7.62 8.40
N TYR A 59 -20.44 8.87 8.53
CA TYR A 59 -21.09 9.58 7.43
C TYR A 59 -20.19 9.65 6.19
N SER A 60 -18.90 9.89 6.38
CA SER A 60 -17.95 10.05 5.28
C SER A 60 -17.72 8.73 4.55
N VAL A 61 -17.52 7.65 5.32
CA VAL A 61 -17.39 6.29 4.77
C VAL A 61 -18.65 5.88 4.02
N LYS A 62 -19.82 6.02 4.63
CA LYS A 62 -21.10 5.63 4.00
C LYS A 62 -21.45 6.46 2.78
N SER A 63 -21.09 7.74 2.75
CA SER A 63 -21.32 8.61 1.58
C SER A 63 -20.46 8.18 0.38
N LEU A 64 -19.20 7.81 0.61
CA LEU A 64 -18.31 7.28 -0.45
C LEU A 64 -18.82 5.94 -0.98
N LEU A 65 -19.17 5.01 -0.08
CA LEU A 65 -19.73 3.72 -0.46
C LEU A 65 -21.05 3.88 -1.24
N GLY A 66 -21.93 4.79 -0.81
CA GLY A 66 -23.17 5.12 -1.52
C GLY A 66 -22.94 5.72 -2.92
N ALA A 67 -21.79 6.35 -3.15
CA ALA A 67 -21.35 6.83 -4.46
C ALA A 67 -20.63 5.76 -5.29
N ASN A 68 -20.52 4.53 -4.80
CA ASN A 68 -19.71 3.43 -5.39
C ASN A 68 -18.21 3.75 -5.46
N ILE A 69 -17.70 4.54 -4.51
CA ILE A 69 -16.27 4.78 -4.33
C ILE A 69 -15.79 3.87 -3.19
N GLU A 70 -14.85 2.97 -3.48
CA GLU A 70 -14.27 2.05 -2.52
C GLU A 70 -13.23 2.77 -1.64
N PRO A 71 -13.47 2.87 -0.32
CA PRO A 71 -12.51 3.45 0.61
C PRO A 71 -11.38 2.47 0.92
N VAL A 72 -10.14 2.95 0.87
CA VAL A 72 -8.94 2.25 1.36
C VAL A 72 -8.44 3.01 2.58
N ILE A 73 -8.52 2.39 3.77
CA ILE A 73 -8.16 3.08 5.02
C ILE A 73 -6.67 2.94 5.26
N LYS A 74 -6.00 4.08 5.46
CA LYS A 74 -4.61 4.17 5.89
C LYS A 74 -4.56 4.54 7.37
N ILE A 75 -4.11 3.62 8.23
CA ILE A 75 -3.89 3.92 9.65
C ILE A 75 -2.47 4.47 9.83
N ASN A 76 -2.36 5.78 10.02
CA ASN A 76 -1.13 6.49 10.26
C ASN A 76 -0.65 6.30 11.71
N THR A 77 0.67 6.26 11.86
CA THR A 77 1.36 6.39 13.15
C THR A 77 2.43 7.47 13.01
N THR A 78 2.94 8.00 14.13
CA THR A 78 4.05 8.96 14.09
C THR A 78 5.36 8.30 13.66
N TYR A 79 5.57 7.06 14.09
CA TYR A 79 6.69 6.21 13.72
C TYR A 79 6.21 4.76 13.66
N ASP A 80 6.96 3.91 12.97
CA ASP A 80 6.74 2.47 12.99
C ASP A 80 7.02 1.92 14.40
N CYS A 81 6.01 1.29 14.99
CA CYS A 81 6.06 0.77 16.35
C CYS A 81 4.94 -0.25 16.63
N CYS A 82 4.96 -0.89 17.79
CA CYS A 82 3.86 -1.76 18.21
C CYS A 82 2.55 -0.96 18.38
N LEU A 83 1.45 -1.49 17.81
CA LEU A 83 0.09 -0.96 18.02
C LEU A 83 -0.68 -1.73 19.09
N ASP A 84 -1.61 -1.06 19.75
CA ASP A 84 -2.65 -1.71 20.57
C ASP A 84 -3.57 -2.55 19.66
N GLN A 85 -3.39 -3.87 19.71
CA GLN A 85 -4.11 -4.82 18.87
C GLN A 85 -5.60 -4.90 19.21
N GLN A 86 -6.00 -4.64 20.47
CA GLN A 86 -7.42 -4.63 20.82
C GLN A 86 -8.10 -3.37 20.28
N HIS A 87 -7.40 -2.24 20.31
CA HIS A 87 -7.91 -1.01 19.72
C HIS A 87 -8.02 -1.13 18.20
N LEU A 88 -6.96 -1.64 17.55
CA LEU A 88 -6.97 -1.92 16.11
C LEU A 88 -8.14 -2.82 15.72
N ARG A 89 -8.35 -3.94 16.43
CA ARG A 89 -9.46 -4.86 16.17
C ARG A 89 -10.82 -4.16 16.19
N ARG A 90 -11.11 -3.39 17.25
CA ARG A 90 -12.38 -2.66 17.38
C ARG A 90 -12.59 -1.68 16.23
N LEU A 91 -11.53 -0.98 15.82
CA LEU A 91 -11.59 -0.04 14.70
C LEU A 91 -11.88 -0.77 13.38
N CYS A 92 -11.15 -1.85 13.10
CA CYS A 92 -11.37 -2.66 11.90
C CYS A 92 -12.77 -3.28 11.86
N GLU A 93 -13.29 -3.76 12.99
CA GLU A 93 -14.67 -4.30 13.10
C GLU A 93 -15.71 -3.20 12.81
N THR A 94 -15.46 -1.97 13.26
CA THR A 94 -16.32 -0.81 12.96
C THR A 94 -16.32 -0.50 11.46
N TYR A 95 -15.14 -0.44 10.84
CA TYR A 95 -15.01 -0.20 9.41
C TYR A 95 -15.64 -1.31 8.56
N ALA A 96 -15.42 -2.58 8.94
CA ALA A 96 -16.06 -3.73 8.31
C ALA A 96 -17.60 -3.62 8.37
N HIS A 97 -18.14 -3.26 9.53
CA HIS A 97 -19.59 -3.06 9.70
C HIS A 97 -20.15 -1.96 8.79
N TRP A 98 -19.36 -0.94 8.48
CA TRP A 98 -19.76 0.11 7.54
C TRP A 98 -19.62 -0.28 6.07
N GLY A 99 -18.92 -1.39 5.77
CA GLY A 99 -18.70 -1.90 4.41
C GLY A 99 -17.33 -1.56 3.82
N VAL A 100 -16.35 -1.15 4.63
CA VAL A 100 -14.95 -1.02 4.21
C VAL A 100 -14.32 -2.40 4.10
N HIS A 101 -13.57 -2.64 3.04
CA HIS A 101 -12.83 -3.89 2.88
C HIS A 101 -11.31 -3.74 3.08
N TYR A 102 -10.71 -2.62 2.67
CA TYR A 102 -9.25 -2.52 2.60
C TYR A 102 -8.66 -1.62 3.68
N ILE A 103 -7.70 -2.16 4.43
CA ILE A 103 -6.98 -1.42 5.48
C ILE A 103 -5.48 -1.76 5.40
N PHE A 104 -4.63 -0.73 5.41
CA PHE A 104 -3.20 -0.86 5.72
C PHE A 104 -2.83 0.04 6.89
N ILE A 105 -1.67 -0.28 7.47
CA ILE A 105 -1.07 0.45 8.58
C ILE A 105 0.35 0.81 8.18
N PHE A 106 0.86 1.91 8.72
CA PHE A 106 2.17 2.47 8.40
C PHE A 106 2.25 2.94 6.95
N ASP A 107 3.39 3.50 6.59
CA ASP A 107 3.68 3.93 5.23
C ASP A 107 5.18 4.00 5.00
N GLN A 108 5.67 3.46 3.88
CA GLN A 108 7.06 3.58 3.47
C GLN A 108 8.10 3.22 4.56
N PRO A 109 7.96 2.08 5.26
CA PRO A 109 8.83 1.67 6.37
C PRO A 109 10.29 1.50 5.96
N ASN A 110 10.59 1.48 4.66
CA ASN A 110 11.94 1.44 4.13
C ASN A 110 12.60 2.85 4.02
N LEU A 111 12.02 3.87 4.67
CA LEU A 111 12.58 5.21 4.77
C LEU A 111 12.98 5.57 6.20
N MET A 112 14.11 6.27 6.36
CA MET A 112 14.67 6.64 7.67
C MET A 112 13.73 7.47 8.54
N ARG A 113 12.91 8.33 7.91
CA ARG A 113 12.02 9.26 8.61
C ARG A 113 10.86 8.58 9.33
N GLU A 114 10.50 7.36 8.94
CA GLU A 114 9.39 6.61 9.55
C GLU A 114 9.81 5.94 10.86
N TRP A 115 11.09 6.02 11.23
CA TRP A 115 11.66 5.37 12.39
C TRP A 115 12.16 6.37 13.41
N LYS A 116 11.80 6.13 14.68
CA LYS A 116 12.41 6.86 15.80
C LYS A 116 13.92 6.55 15.91
N GLN A 117 14.30 5.31 15.63
CA GLN A 117 15.67 4.85 15.57
C GLN A 117 15.85 3.96 14.35
N TRP A 118 16.61 4.43 13.37
CA TRP A 118 16.90 3.67 12.16
C TRP A 118 18.02 2.66 12.40
N ASN A 119 17.77 1.40 12.07
CA ASN A 119 18.79 0.36 12.00
C ASN A 119 18.62 -0.46 10.72
N ALA A 120 19.52 -0.27 9.75
CA ALA A 120 19.42 -0.95 8.47
C ALA A 120 19.74 -2.45 8.51
N LEU A 121 20.39 -2.98 9.56
CA LEU A 121 20.88 -4.37 9.55
C LEU A 121 19.75 -5.41 9.62
N ASP A 122 18.70 -5.13 10.38
CA ASP A 122 17.57 -6.01 10.66
C ASP A 122 16.22 -5.32 10.44
N LEU A 123 16.21 -4.22 9.68
CA LEU A 123 15.05 -3.36 9.50
C LEU A 123 13.78 -4.11 9.09
N PRO A 124 13.79 -4.98 8.05
CA PRO A 124 12.56 -5.63 7.62
C PRO A 124 12.05 -6.65 8.67
N ASP A 125 12.95 -7.32 9.39
CA ASP A 125 12.58 -8.23 10.49
C ASP A 125 11.94 -7.46 11.66
N CYS A 126 12.58 -6.36 12.08
CA CYS A 126 12.07 -5.47 13.11
C CYS A 126 10.70 -4.89 12.73
N PHE A 127 10.56 -4.46 11.47
CA PHE A 127 9.28 -3.98 10.94
C PHE A 127 8.20 -5.06 10.99
N MET A 128 8.54 -6.30 10.65
CA MET A 128 7.59 -7.41 10.69
C MET A 128 7.18 -7.80 12.11
N ASP A 129 7.97 -7.49 13.14
CA ASP A 129 7.52 -7.62 14.53
C ASP A 129 6.41 -6.62 14.88
N TYR A 130 6.28 -5.52 14.15
CA TYR A 130 5.18 -4.54 14.29
C TYR A 130 4.01 -4.83 13.36
N LEU A 131 4.28 -5.12 12.08
CA LEU A 131 3.24 -5.28 11.07
C LEU A 131 2.52 -6.64 11.16
N LEU A 132 3.24 -7.73 11.43
CA LEU A 132 2.66 -9.08 11.37
C LEU A 132 1.47 -9.27 12.33
N PRO A 133 1.55 -8.84 13.62
CA PRO A 133 0.39 -8.90 14.52
C PRO A 133 -0.81 -8.10 13.99
N CYS A 134 -0.56 -6.97 13.34
CA CYS A 134 -1.60 -6.14 12.75
C CYS A 134 -2.28 -6.84 11.56
N LEU A 135 -1.51 -7.47 10.68
CA LEU A 135 -2.03 -8.28 9.57
C LEU A 135 -2.89 -9.43 10.07
N GLU A 136 -2.44 -10.15 11.11
CA GLU A 136 -3.23 -11.22 11.73
C GLU A 136 -4.53 -10.70 12.37
N THR A 137 -4.47 -9.54 13.05
CA THR A 137 -5.64 -8.89 13.64
C THR A 137 -6.68 -8.53 12.58
N MET A 138 -6.25 -7.93 11.46
CA MET A 138 -7.12 -7.58 10.34
C MET A 138 -7.64 -8.84 9.61
N PHE A 139 -6.80 -9.85 9.41
CA PHE A 139 -7.15 -11.09 8.72
C PHE A 139 -8.29 -11.84 9.45
N ALA A 140 -8.29 -11.79 10.79
CA ALA A 140 -9.33 -12.42 11.60
C ALA A 140 -10.74 -11.82 11.45
N ILE A 141 -10.88 -10.68 10.75
CA ILE A 141 -12.17 -10.02 10.51
C ILE A 141 -12.60 -10.34 9.09
N ASN A 142 -13.74 -11.02 8.92
CA ASN A 142 -14.14 -11.62 7.64
C ASN A 142 -14.11 -10.65 6.46
N ASP A 143 -14.74 -9.48 6.60
CA ASP A 143 -14.91 -8.51 5.51
C ASP A 143 -13.67 -7.63 5.28
N ILE A 144 -12.65 -7.73 6.15
CA ILE A 144 -11.41 -6.99 5.98
C ILE A 144 -10.39 -7.82 5.19
N VAL A 145 -9.83 -7.17 4.18
CA VAL A 145 -8.62 -7.54 3.46
C VAL A 145 -7.46 -6.69 4.00
N PRO A 146 -6.56 -7.28 4.81
CA PRO A 146 -5.28 -6.67 5.13
C PRO A 146 -4.53 -6.30 3.85
N VAL A 147 -3.95 -5.11 3.84
CA VAL A 147 -3.07 -4.65 2.78
C VAL A 147 -1.67 -4.50 3.37
N PHE A 148 -0.69 -5.22 2.80
CA PHE A 148 0.72 -5.03 3.14
C PHE A 148 1.10 -3.58 2.83
N THR A 149 1.83 -2.92 3.74
CA THR A 149 2.09 -1.48 3.62
C THR A 149 2.86 -1.15 2.33
N PRO A 150 2.53 -0.05 1.63
CA PRO A 150 3.33 0.38 0.49
C PRO A 150 4.75 0.77 0.92
N LEU A 151 5.72 0.42 0.09
CA LEU A 151 7.11 0.82 0.25
C LEU A 151 7.44 2.02 -0.64
N ALA A 152 8.45 2.80 -0.27
CA ALA A 152 9.02 3.81 -1.13
C ALA A 152 9.93 3.18 -2.20
N PRO A 153 9.70 3.43 -3.49
CA PRO A 153 10.64 3.07 -4.54
C PRO A 153 12.04 3.59 -4.24
N GLU A 154 13.06 2.72 -4.26
CA GLU A 154 14.45 3.11 -3.97
C GLU A 154 14.60 3.90 -2.64
N GLY A 155 13.81 3.52 -1.63
CA GLY A 155 13.93 4.10 -0.30
C GLY A 155 15.31 3.90 0.31
N ASN A 156 15.53 4.47 1.50
CA ASN A 156 16.79 4.33 2.22
C ASN A 156 17.22 2.86 2.39
N TYR A 157 16.24 1.95 2.51
CA TYR A 157 16.42 0.52 2.29
C TYR A 157 15.74 0.12 0.96
N HIS A 158 16.42 -0.65 0.12
CA HIS A 158 15.92 -1.08 -1.19
C HIS A 158 14.60 -1.88 -1.06
N ASP A 159 13.55 -1.37 -1.68
CA ASP A 159 12.18 -1.84 -1.52
C ASP A 159 11.96 -3.27 -1.99
N LEU A 160 12.59 -3.71 -3.10
CA LEU A 160 12.51 -5.12 -3.51
C LEU A 160 13.12 -6.06 -2.47
N GLU A 161 14.25 -5.70 -1.87
CA GLU A 161 14.89 -6.55 -0.84
C GLU A 161 14.12 -6.52 0.47
N PHE A 162 13.54 -5.36 0.80
CA PHE A 162 12.66 -5.21 1.94
C PHE A 162 11.43 -6.11 1.81
N LEU A 163 10.74 -6.07 0.66
CA LEU A 163 9.55 -6.89 0.40
C LEU A 163 9.89 -8.38 0.43
N LYS A 164 10.97 -8.80 -0.25
CA LYS A 164 11.46 -10.19 -0.23
C LYS A 164 11.61 -10.67 1.20
N ARG A 165 12.33 -9.90 2.03
CA ARG A 165 12.59 -10.26 3.42
C ARG A 165 11.32 -10.31 4.27
N CYS A 166 10.39 -9.36 4.10
CA CYS A 166 9.13 -9.37 4.84
C CYS A 166 8.29 -10.62 4.52
N LEU A 167 8.19 -11.00 3.25
CA LEU A 167 7.47 -12.21 2.83
C LEU A 167 8.20 -13.50 3.27
N ASP A 168 9.53 -13.51 3.32
CA ASP A 168 10.30 -14.60 3.92
C ASP A 168 10.01 -14.75 5.43
N VAL A 169 9.76 -13.64 6.15
CA VAL A 169 9.35 -13.66 7.57
C VAL A 169 7.96 -14.28 7.72
N VAL A 170 7.01 -13.95 6.84
CA VAL A 170 5.67 -14.59 6.83
C VAL A 170 5.80 -16.11 6.69
N ASN A 171 6.58 -16.56 5.71
CA ASN A 171 6.77 -17.98 5.43
C ASN A 171 7.50 -18.71 6.57
N SER A 172 8.61 -18.15 7.05
CA SER A 172 9.41 -18.76 8.11
C SER A 172 8.70 -18.83 9.47
N LYS A 173 7.76 -17.92 9.74
CA LYS A 173 6.89 -17.95 10.93
C LYS A 173 5.64 -18.83 10.74
N GLY A 174 5.47 -19.50 9.60
CA GLY A 174 4.31 -20.36 9.31
C GLY A 174 2.99 -19.58 9.20
N LYS A 175 3.05 -18.36 8.66
CA LYS A 175 1.91 -17.43 8.52
C LYS A 175 1.47 -17.28 7.06
N ASP A 176 1.81 -18.23 6.22
CA ASP A 176 1.46 -18.29 4.79
C ASP A 176 -0.06 -18.27 4.52
N TYR A 177 -0.87 -18.71 5.48
CA TYR A 177 -2.33 -18.54 5.43
C TYR A 177 -2.79 -17.08 5.22
N LEU A 178 -1.96 -16.09 5.57
CA LEU A 178 -2.28 -14.68 5.32
C LEU A 178 -2.49 -14.41 3.82
N TYR A 179 -1.79 -15.13 2.93
CA TYR A 179 -1.92 -14.97 1.48
C TYR A 179 -3.31 -15.33 0.94
N ASP A 180 -4.11 -16.10 1.69
CA ASP A 180 -5.49 -16.39 1.31
C ASP A 180 -6.35 -15.13 1.22
N LYS A 181 -5.99 -14.11 2.00
CA LYS A 181 -6.68 -12.82 2.12
C LYS A 181 -5.68 -11.73 2.48
N LEU A 182 -4.75 -11.46 1.56
CA LEU A 182 -3.82 -10.32 1.63
C LEU A 182 -3.85 -9.58 0.28
N ALA A 183 -3.69 -8.26 0.33
CA ALA A 183 -3.35 -7.44 -0.83
C ALA A 183 -2.00 -6.75 -0.60
N ILE A 184 -1.36 -6.27 -1.66
CA ILE A 184 -0.06 -5.58 -1.60
C ILE A 184 -0.25 -4.09 -1.91
N GLY A 185 0.11 -3.23 -0.96
CA GLY A 185 0.19 -1.79 -1.17
C GLY A 185 1.40 -1.44 -2.02
N ILE A 186 1.26 -0.49 -2.94
CA ILE A 186 2.36 0.00 -3.78
C ILE A 186 2.31 1.52 -3.95
N HIS A 187 3.47 2.17 -3.84
CA HIS A 187 3.67 3.53 -4.34
C HIS A 187 4.34 3.44 -5.71
N ASN A 188 3.54 3.55 -6.77
CA ASN A 188 3.99 3.36 -8.14
C ASN A 188 4.12 4.72 -8.82
N TYR A 189 5.31 5.08 -9.29
CA TYR A 189 5.55 6.36 -9.97
C TYR A 189 6.24 6.13 -11.31
N ALA A 190 5.93 6.98 -12.30
CA ALA A 190 6.63 6.95 -13.57
C ALA A 190 8.08 7.48 -13.48
N ALA A 191 8.42 8.26 -12.44
CA ALA A 191 9.78 8.76 -12.16
C ALA A 191 10.49 9.44 -13.36
N ASN A 192 9.73 10.17 -14.19
CA ASN A 192 10.21 10.78 -15.43
C ASN A 192 10.83 9.78 -16.43
N LYS A 193 10.45 8.50 -16.35
CA LYS A 193 10.82 7.44 -17.29
C LYS A 193 9.73 7.18 -18.32
N PRO A 194 10.05 6.53 -19.46
CA PRO A 194 9.03 5.97 -20.35
C PRO A 194 8.07 5.06 -19.58
N LEU A 195 6.80 5.01 -19.99
CA LEU A 195 5.79 4.13 -19.34
C LEU A 195 6.12 2.64 -19.47
N THR A 196 7.06 2.28 -20.35
CA THR A 196 7.57 0.92 -20.53
C THR A 196 8.79 0.61 -19.69
N TRP A 197 9.31 1.57 -18.91
CA TRP A 197 10.52 1.39 -18.13
C TRP A 197 10.37 0.27 -17.10
N GLY A 198 11.29 -0.68 -17.12
CA GLY A 198 11.30 -1.84 -16.25
C GLY A 198 10.21 -2.85 -16.57
N LYS A 199 9.54 -2.75 -17.73
CA LYS A 199 8.53 -3.73 -18.12
C LYS A 199 9.18 -5.11 -18.27
N GLY A 200 8.50 -6.14 -17.77
CA GLY A 200 8.95 -7.53 -17.75
C GLY A 200 9.66 -7.95 -16.47
N GLY A 201 9.77 -7.06 -15.48
CA GLY A 201 10.32 -7.41 -14.17
C GLY A 201 11.82 -7.73 -14.20
N GLN A 202 12.29 -8.39 -13.14
CA GLN A 202 13.66 -8.85 -13.01
C GLN A 202 14.00 -9.91 -14.07
N ALA A 203 13.00 -10.64 -14.57
CA ALA A 203 13.19 -11.65 -15.61
C ALA A 203 13.70 -11.07 -16.93
N ASP A 204 13.12 -9.94 -17.38
CA ASP A 204 13.56 -9.25 -18.60
C ASP A 204 14.78 -8.35 -18.36
N TRP A 205 15.01 -7.93 -17.10
CA TRP A 205 16.11 -7.05 -16.71
C TRP A 205 17.03 -7.67 -15.64
N PRO A 206 17.68 -8.82 -15.90
CA PRO A 206 18.53 -9.51 -14.91
C PRO A 206 19.77 -8.70 -14.49
N CYS A 207 20.14 -7.70 -15.29
CA CYS A 207 21.24 -6.78 -15.01
C CYS A 207 20.95 -5.79 -13.88
N ALA A 208 19.68 -5.52 -13.57
CA ALA A 208 19.30 -4.66 -12.47
C ALA A 208 19.46 -5.44 -11.17
N GLN A 209 20.33 -4.98 -10.29
CA GLN A 209 20.60 -5.59 -9.00
C GLN A 209 20.31 -4.54 -7.92
N PRO A 210 20.05 -4.94 -6.67
CA PRO A 210 19.85 -3.99 -5.58
C PRO A 210 20.99 -2.96 -5.55
N TYR A 211 20.60 -1.67 -5.54
CA TYR A 211 21.53 -0.53 -5.53
C TYR A 211 22.44 -0.40 -6.77
N ARG A 212 22.17 -1.14 -7.85
CA ARG A 212 23.00 -1.14 -9.06
C ARG A 212 22.16 -1.37 -10.32
N CYS A 213 22.02 -0.32 -11.12
CA CYS A 213 21.47 -0.40 -12.47
C CYS A 213 22.52 0.09 -13.49
N PRO A 214 23.21 -0.81 -14.23
CA PRO A 214 24.22 -0.39 -15.20
C PRO A 214 23.58 0.31 -16.42
N PRO A 215 24.34 1.14 -17.16
CA PRO A 215 23.86 1.76 -18.39
C PRO A 215 23.30 0.74 -19.39
N GLY A 216 22.15 1.05 -20.00
CA GLY A 216 21.46 0.15 -20.92
C GLY A 216 20.58 -0.91 -20.26
N CYS A 217 20.48 -0.90 -18.92
CA CYS A 217 19.54 -1.70 -18.14
C CYS A 217 18.42 -0.81 -17.59
N GLU A 218 17.23 -1.39 -17.38
CA GLU A 218 16.12 -0.74 -16.70
C GLU A 218 15.86 -1.43 -15.34
N ASN A 219 15.60 -0.64 -14.31
CA ASN A 219 15.25 -1.12 -12.97
C ASN A 219 13.74 -1.01 -12.73
N HIS A 220 13.30 -1.37 -11.52
CA HIS A 220 11.89 -1.33 -11.11
C HIS A 220 11.32 0.08 -10.94
N CYS A 221 12.15 1.12 -10.90
CA CYS A 221 11.74 2.52 -10.68
C CYS A 221 11.11 3.17 -11.92
N GLY A 222 9.94 2.67 -12.30
CA GLY A 222 9.10 3.20 -13.35
C GLY A 222 7.67 2.68 -13.20
N PHE A 223 6.82 3.00 -14.17
CA PHE A 223 5.39 2.65 -14.11
C PHE A 223 5.13 1.14 -13.98
N SER A 224 6.01 0.29 -14.51
CA SER A 224 5.89 -1.18 -14.46
C SER A 224 6.40 -1.83 -13.16
N MET A 225 6.65 -1.06 -12.09
CA MET A 225 7.13 -1.58 -10.80
C MET A 225 6.30 -2.75 -10.26
N PHE A 226 4.98 -2.74 -10.47
CA PHE A 226 4.08 -3.80 -10.00
C PHE A 226 4.44 -5.19 -10.55
N GLU A 227 5.07 -5.27 -11.73
CA GLU A 227 5.51 -6.54 -12.32
C GLU A 227 6.69 -7.14 -11.52
N TRP A 228 7.60 -6.30 -11.03
CA TRP A 228 8.73 -6.70 -10.18
C TRP A 228 8.26 -7.18 -8.81
N TYR A 229 7.28 -6.49 -8.23
CA TYR A 229 6.68 -6.91 -6.97
C TYR A 229 5.91 -8.23 -7.15
N ASP A 230 5.15 -8.39 -8.24
CA ASP A 230 4.40 -9.61 -8.49
C ASP A 230 5.31 -10.83 -8.70
N GLU A 231 6.49 -10.67 -9.30
CA GLU A 231 7.51 -11.73 -9.32
C GLU A 231 7.90 -12.17 -7.90
N ILE A 232 8.25 -11.21 -7.03
CA ILE A 232 8.62 -11.48 -5.64
C ILE A 232 7.48 -12.17 -4.87
N VAL A 233 6.24 -11.70 -5.08
CA VAL A 233 5.03 -12.25 -4.48
C VAL A 233 4.80 -13.67 -4.96
N ARG A 234 4.84 -13.94 -6.28
CA ARG A 234 4.65 -15.29 -6.83
C ARG A 234 5.71 -16.27 -6.35
N GLU A 235 6.96 -15.85 -6.21
CA GLU A 235 8.04 -16.68 -5.67
C GLU A 235 7.78 -17.13 -4.21
N ARG A 236 7.11 -16.30 -3.41
CA ARG A 236 6.98 -16.50 -1.95
C ARG A 236 5.60 -16.96 -1.51
N ALA A 237 4.55 -16.51 -2.19
CA ALA A 237 3.16 -16.89 -1.95
C ALA A 237 2.68 -18.01 -2.91
N GLY A 238 3.42 -18.30 -3.98
CA GLY A 238 3.06 -19.31 -4.98
C GLY A 238 1.98 -18.86 -5.98
N HIS A 239 1.40 -17.67 -5.80
CA HIS A 239 0.44 -17.06 -6.70
C HIS A 239 0.48 -15.54 -6.59
N SER A 240 -0.09 -14.84 -7.58
CA SER A 240 -0.24 -13.38 -7.54
C SER A 240 -1.24 -12.96 -6.46
N LEU A 241 -1.03 -11.78 -5.89
CA LEU A 241 -1.94 -11.10 -4.97
C LEU A 241 -2.47 -9.81 -5.63
N PRO A 242 -3.63 -9.28 -5.22
CA PRO A 242 -4.09 -7.99 -5.71
C PRO A 242 -3.19 -6.86 -5.20
N PHE A 243 -3.02 -5.84 -6.02
CA PHE A 243 -2.25 -4.64 -5.70
C PHE A 243 -3.19 -3.46 -5.49
N ILE A 244 -2.94 -2.68 -4.43
CA ILE A 244 -3.60 -1.40 -4.17
C ILE A 244 -2.56 -0.30 -4.33
N CYS A 245 -2.75 0.56 -5.33
CA CYS A 245 -1.87 1.70 -5.52
C CYS A 245 -2.20 2.79 -4.48
N ALA A 246 -1.38 2.87 -3.45
CA ALA A 246 -1.50 3.80 -2.34
C ALA A 246 -0.66 5.07 -2.55
N GLY A 247 -0.15 5.31 -3.77
CA GLY A 247 0.62 6.51 -4.09
C GLY A 247 1.05 6.47 -5.56
N ASN A 248 0.78 7.54 -6.30
CA ASN A 248 1.17 7.70 -7.70
C ASN A 248 1.16 9.20 -8.04
N GLY A 249 1.66 9.56 -9.22
CA GLY A 249 1.60 10.90 -9.77
C GLY A 249 2.97 11.39 -10.23
N VAL A 250 3.08 12.71 -10.36
CA VAL A 250 4.32 13.37 -10.74
C VAL A 250 5.15 13.63 -9.48
N LEU A 251 6.35 13.05 -9.43
CA LEU A 251 7.34 13.39 -8.41
C LEU A 251 8.00 14.71 -8.81
N VAL A 252 7.58 15.80 -8.17
CA VAL A 252 8.17 17.13 -8.40
C VAL A 252 9.64 17.09 -7.99
N GLY A 253 10.54 17.42 -8.92
CA GLY A 253 11.98 17.41 -8.68
C GLY A 253 12.69 16.12 -9.06
N CYS A 254 11.99 15.07 -9.51
CA CYS A 254 12.61 13.96 -10.24
C CYS A 254 13.12 14.48 -11.59
N ARG A 255 14.34 15.02 -11.60
CA ARG A 255 15.07 15.32 -12.82
C ARG A 255 15.70 14.02 -13.32
N GLU A 256 15.34 13.59 -14.52
CA GLU A 256 16.35 12.86 -15.30
C GLU A 256 17.50 13.85 -15.50
N HIS A 257 18.74 13.41 -15.28
CA HIS A 257 19.99 14.17 -15.36
C HIS A 257 20.51 14.76 -14.04
N ASP A 258 21.15 13.90 -13.26
CA ASP A 258 22.54 14.20 -12.91
C ASP A 258 23.44 13.42 -13.88
N TYR A 259 23.74 14.05 -15.02
CA TYR A 259 24.99 13.73 -15.72
C TYR A 259 26.11 14.33 -14.87
N TYR A 260 27.00 13.49 -14.34
CA TYR A 260 28.47 13.58 -14.36
C TYR A 260 29.07 12.64 -13.30
#